data_AF-A0A5K0VAP5-F1
#
_entry.id   AF-A0A5K0VAP5-F1
#
_cell.length_a   1.000
_cell.length_b   1.000
_cell.length_c   1.000
_cell.angle_alpha   90.00
_cell.angle_beta   90.00
_cell.angle_gamma   90.00
#
_symmetry.space_group_name_H-M   'P 1'
#
loop_
_entity.id
_entity.type
_entity.pdbx_description
1 polymer ?
#
loop_
_entity_poly.entity_id
_entity_poly.type
_entity_poly.pdbx_seq_one_letter_code
_entity_poly.pdbx_strand_id
1 'polypeptide(L)'
;RDPSASGLLPPEGPHSGYLVLRDQVDELGERGTETCCFGFCEDDDVTALPFPQDKLLAVKYAQSTGETKTYYDDNAFFLPVLGQPLSSNLYYVVKADGRKTKG
;
A
#
# COMPACT_ATOMS: atom_id res chain seq x y z
N ARG A 1 34.29 3.43 6.51
CA ARG A 1 32.89 3.06 6.22
C ARG A 1 32.90 1.57 5.99
N ASP A 2 32.46 0.81 6.98
CA ASP A 2 32.48 -0.65 6.92
C ASP A 2 31.36 -1.11 5.97
N PRO A 3 31.65 -1.82 4.87
CA PRO A 3 30.65 -2.26 3.90
C PRO A 3 29.83 -3.47 4.39
N SER A 4 30.12 -3.98 5.58
CA SER A 4 29.57 -5.23 6.12
C SER A 4 28.14 -5.13 6.66
N ALA A 5 27.49 -3.96 6.58
CA ALA A 5 26.17 -3.71 7.16
C ALA A 5 24.98 -4.03 6.20
N SER A 6 25.18 -4.79 5.13
CA SER A 6 24.12 -5.20 4.18
C SER A 6 24.01 -6.72 4.03
N GLY A 7 24.16 -7.48 5.12
CA GLY A 7 24.27 -8.95 5.08
C GLY A 7 23.41 -9.72 6.08
N LEU A 8 22.40 -9.13 6.71
CA LEU A 8 21.49 -9.92 7.55
C LEU A 8 20.55 -10.73 6.65
N LEU A 9 20.80 -12.04 6.57
CA LEU A 9 19.82 -13.01 6.09
C LEU A 9 18.51 -12.79 6.86
N PRO A 10 17.34 -12.95 6.22
CA PRO A 10 16.10 -12.83 6.96
C PRO A 10 16.14 -13.91 8.05
N PRO A 11 15.69 -13.60 9.27
CA PRO A 11 15.73 -14.55 10.37
C PRO A 11 15.08 -15.86 9.92
N GLU A 12 15.79 -16.99 10.05
CA GLU A 12 15.27 -18.27 9.59
C GLU A 12 14.03 -18.67 10.42
N GLY A 13 12.91 -18.92 9.75
CA GLY A 13 11.70 -19.39 10.42
C GLY A 13 10.48 -19.45 9.51
N PRO A 14 9.38 -20.06 9.97
CA PRO A 14 8.11 -19.96 9.25
C PRO A 14 7.71 -18.49 9.11
N HIS A 15 7.23 -18.12 7.92
CA HIS A 15 6.76 -16.76 7.61
C HIS A 15 7.87 -15.68 7.63
N SER A 16 9.13 -16.06 7.51
CA SER A 16 10.24 -15.12 7.30
C SER A 16 10.57 -14.96 5.81
N GLY A 17 10.98 -13.77 5.39
CA GLY A 17 11.45 -13.54 4.03
C GLY A 17 11.71 -12.07 3.73
N TYR A 18 12.05 -11.78 2.48
CA TYR A 18 12.19 -10.41 1.99
C TYR A 18 10.91 -9.98 1.29
N LEU A 19 10.45 -8.78 1.63
CA LEU A 19 9.43 -8.09 0.85
C LEU A 19 10.13 -7.22 -0.19
N VAL A 20 9.87 -7.50 -1.47
CA VAL A 20 10.39 -6.72 -2.59
C VAL A 20 9.28 -5.78 -3.05
N LEU A 21 9.43 -4.49 -2.75
CA LEU A 21 8.53 -3.44 -3.21
C LEU A 21 9.12 -2.78 -4.46
N ARG A 22 8.29 -2.59 -5.48
CA ARG A 22 8.68 -1.85 -6.68
C ARG A 22 8.33 -0.38 -6.44
N ASP A 23 9.28 0.49 -6.73
CA ASP A 23 9.07 1.93 -6.68
C ASP A 23 8.25 2.33 -7.92
N GLN A 24 6.92 2.38 -7.77
CA GLN A 24 6.02 2.90 -8.80
C GLN A 24 6.07 4.44 -8.77
N VAL A 25 7.19 5.02 -9.17
CA VAL A 25 7.26 6.48 -9.34
C VAL A 25 6.48 6.91 -10.59
N ASP A 26 6.28 6.03 -11.57
CA ASP A 26 5.84 6.44 -12.92
C ASP A 26 4.83 5.51 -13.61
N GLU A 27 3.97 4.77 -12.89
CA GLU A 27 2.95 3.91 -13.53
C GLU A 27 1.52 4.17 -13.05
N LEU A 28 1.05 5.41 -13.25
CA LEU A 28 -0.38 5.77 -13.35
C LEU A 28 -1.11 5.06 -14.53
N GLY A 29 -0.65 3.89 -15.00
CA GLY A 29 -1.09 3.36 -16.30
C GLY A 29 -1.22 1.85 -16.44
N GLU A 30 -0.82 1.01 -15.47
CA GLU A 30 -0.80 -0.43 -15.73
C GLU A 30 -1.59 -1.25 -14.69
N ARG A 31 -2.79 -1.59 -15.16
CA ARG A 31 -3.59 -2.79 -14.89
C ARG A 31 -4.58 -2.73 -13.74
N GLY A 32 -5.83 -2.57 -14.15
CA GLY A 32 -7.02 -3.03 -13.44
C GLY A 32 -8.24 -2.12 -13.52
N THR A 33 -8.31 -1.16 -14.44
CA THR A 33 -9.41 -0.19 -14.46
C THR A 33 -10.72 -0.87 -14.85
N GLU A 34 -11.58 -1.12 -13.89
CA GLU A 34 -13.00 -1.32 -14.14
C GLU A 34 -13.54 0.04 -14.62
N THR A 35 -13.51 0.26 -15.94
CA THR A 35 -13.92 1.52 -16.52
C THR A 35 -15.38 1.83 -16.18
N CYS A 36 -15.63 2.90 -15.43
CA CYS A 36 -16.97 3.44 -15.29
C CYS A 36 -17.28 4.41 -16.47
N CYS A 37 -18.53 4.88 -16.57
CA CYS A 37 -18.94 5.85 -17.62
C CYS A 37 -18.60 5.42 -19.07
N PHE A 38 -18.98 4.20 -19.50
CA PHE A 38 -18.77 3.74 -20.88
C PHE A 38 -17.29 3.76 -21.36
N GLY A 39 -16.32 3.53 -20.48
CA GLY A 39 -14.91 3.52 -20.89
C GLY A 39 -14.21 4.88 -20.83
N PHE A 40 -14.89 5.94 -20.36
CA PHE A 40 -14.33 7.29 -20.32
C PHE A 40 -13.74 7.70 -18.97
N CYS A 41 -14.04 6.95 -17.91
CA CYS A 41 -13.48 7.20 -16.60
C CYS A 41 -12.72 5.95 -16.15
N GLU A 42 -11.45 6.13 -15.85
CA GLU A 42 -10.66 5.14 -15.13
C GLU A 42 -11.12 5.19 -13.66
N ASP A 43 -11.58 4.05 -13.15
CA ASP A 43 -11.81 3.86 -11.73
C ASP A 43 -10.59 3.12 -11.17
N ASP A 44 -9.75 3.87 -10.44
CA ASP A 44 -8.54 3.35 -9.80
C ASP A 44 -8.81 2.90 -8.36
N ASP A 45 -10.05 3.00 -7.88
CA ASP A 45 -10.38 2.60 -6.52
C ASP A 45 -10.31 1.06 -6.40
N VAL A 46 -9.53 0.59 -5.43
CA VAL A 46 -9.44 -0.84 -5.15
C VAL A 46 -10.63 -1.25 -4.29
N THR A 47 -11.67 -1.77 -4.93
CA THR A 47 -12.92 -2.19 -4.26
C THR A 47 -12.93 -3.67 -3.86
N ALA A 48 -12.12 -4.48 -4.54
CA ALA A 48 -12.08 -5.93 -4.35
C ALA A 48 -10.95 -6.38 -3.40
N LEU A 49 -11.23 -7.46 -2.67
CA LEU A 49 -10.26 -8.15 -1.82
C LEU A 49 -9.79 -9.45 -2.51
N PRO A 50 -8.52 -9.87 -2.28
CA PRO A 50 -7.53 -9.23 -1.42
C PRO A 50 -6.87 -8.01 -2.08
N PHE A 51 -6.35 -7.10 -1.26
CA PHE A 51 -5.65 -5.93 -1.77
C PHE A 51 -4.33 -6.30 -2.47
N PRO A 52 -3.91 -5.51 -3.48
CA PRO A 52 -2.58 -5.61 -4.07
C PRO A 52 -1.49 -5.50 -3.00
N GLN A 53 -0.55 -6.44 -2.99
CA GLN A 53 0.49 -6.55 -1.96
C GLN A 53 1.78 -5.82 -2.34
N ASP A 54 1.98 -5.58 -3.64
CA ASP A 54 3.16 -4.97 -4.24
C ASP A 54 2.92 -3.54 -4.72
N LYS A 55 1.73 -2.97 -4.43
CA LYS A 55 1.35 -1.60 -4.80
C LYS A 55 1.16 -0.73 -3.56
N LEU A 56 1.52 0.54 -3.68
CA LEU A 56 1.20 1.56 -2.69
C LEU A 56 -0.24 2.02 -2.93
N LEU A 57 -1.10 1.91 -1.91
CA LEU A 57 -2.50 2.30 -2.02
C LEU A 57 -2.75 3.62 -1.28
N ALA A 58 -3.56 4.49 -1.88
CA ALA A 58 -4.07 5.70 -1.23
C ALA A 58 -5.33 5.36 -0.42
N VAL A 59 -5.28 5.58 0.89
CA VAL A 59 -6.39 5.41 1.82
C VAL A 59 -7.05 6.77 2.03
N LYS A 60 -8.20 6.96 1.38
CA LYS A 60 -9.00 8.18 1.48
C LYS A 60 -9.98 8.06 2.64
N TYR A 61 -9.97 9.00 3.58
CA TYR A 61 -10.92 9.02 4.70
C TYR A 61 -11.33 10.45 5.05
N ALA A 62 -12.46 10.59 5.74
CA ALA A 62 -12.96 11.89 6.18
C ALA A 62 -13.18 11.91 7.68
N GLN A 63 -12.76 13.01 8.31
CA GLN A 63 -13.04 13.29 9.72
C GLN A 63 -14.02 14.44 9.80
N SER A 64 -15.13 14.23 10.52
CA SER A 64 -16.10 15.27 10.82
C SER A 64 -15.82 15.85 12.20
N THR A 65 -15.69 17.18 12.28
CA THR A 65 -15.56 17.94 13.52
C THR A 65 -16.63 19.03 13.52
N GLY A 66 -17.72 18.81 14.26
CA GLY A 66 -18.91 19.67 14.20
C GLY A 66 -19.51 19.67 12.79
N GLU A 67 -19.71 20.87 12.24
CA GLU A 67 -20.21 21.07 10.87
C GLU A 67 -19.11 20.98 9.80
N THR A 68 -17.83 20.92 10.21
CA THR A 68 -16.70 20.85 9.28
C THR A 68 -16.35 19.40 8.98
N LYS A 69 -16.17 19.08 7.69
CA LYS A 69 -15.67 17.78 7.23
C LYS A 69 -14.32 17.98 6.54
N THR A 70 -13.29 17.32 7.06
CA THR A 70 -11.94 17.35 6.50
C THR A 70 -11.63 16.01 5.84
N TYR A 71 -11.07 16.04 4.64
CA TYR A 71 -10.66 14.86 3.89
C TYR A 71 -9.15 14.67 4.02
N TYR A 72 -8.73 13.41 4.13
CA TYR A 72 -7.35 12.99 4.31
C TYR A 72 -7.05 11.84 3.37
N ASP A 73 -5.82 11.81 2.89
CA ASP A 73 -5.28 10.73 2.08
C ASP A 73 -3.97 10.27 2.71
N ASP A 74 -3.91 8.99 3.07
CA ASP A 74 -2.70 8.34 3.58
C ASP A 74 -2.24 7.25 2.61
N ASN A 75 -0.97 7.27 2.22
CA ASN A 75 -0.41 6.22 1.38
C ASN A 75 0.12 5.08 2.25
N ALA A 76 -0.25 3.83 1.93
CA ALA A 76 0.18 2.67 2.68
C ALA A 76 0.28 1.39 1.84
N PHE A 77 1.17 0.49 2.25
CA PHE A 77 1.21 -0.90 1.78
C PHE A 77 0.36 -1.78 2.68
N PHE A 78 -0.36 -2.72 2.06
CA PHE A 78 -1.21 -3.70 2.74
C PHE A 78 -0.62 -5.10 2.58
N LEU A 79 0.02 -5.61 3.64
CA LEU A 79 0.69 -6.90 3.64
C LEU A 79 -0.20 -7.92 4.33
N PRO A 80 -0.64 -9.02 3.67
CA PRO A 80 -1.48 -10.00 4.32
C PRO A 80 -0.74 -10.63 5.51
N VAL A 81 -1.49 -10.92 6.57
CA VAL A 81 -0.93 -11.60 7.74
C VAL A 81 -0.41 -12.98 7.32
N LEU A 82 0.88 -13.20 7.53
CA LEU A 82 1.54 -14.42 7.11
C LEU A 82 1.03 -15.62 7.92
N GLY A 83 0.84 -16.75 7.25
CA GLY A 83 0.25 -17.95 7.86
C GLY A 83 -1.27 -17.96 7.92
N GLN A 84 -1.94 -16.93 7.40
CA GLN A 84 -3.39 -16.89 7.25
C GLN A 84 -3.79 -16.92 5.77
N PRO A 85 -4.97 -17.48 5.44
CA PRO A 85 -5.49 -17.42 4.08
C PRO A 85 -5.85 -15.96 3.73
N LEU A 86 -5.71 -15.59 2.45
CA LEU A 86 -6.04 -14.24 1.98
C LEU A 86 -7.53 -13.88 2.24
N SER A 87 -8.41 -14.88 2.30
CA SER A 87 -9.82 -14.71 2.64
C SER A 87 -10.08 -14.21 4.06
N SER A 88 -9.07 -14.26 4.95
CA SER A 88 -9.18 -13.68 6.30
C SER A 88 -9.25 -12.15 6.26
N ASN A 89 -8.86 -11.50 5.16
CA ASN A 89 -8.86 -10.04 5.00
C ASN A 89 -8.13 -9.30 6.14
N LEU A 90 -7.05 -9.92 6.65
CA LEU A 90 -6.21 -9.38 7.71
C LEU A 90 -4.88 -8.94 7.12
N TYR A 91 -4.50 -7.69 7.40
CA TYR A 91 -3.31 -7.06 6.83
C TYR A 91 -2.52 -6.33 7.92
N TYR A 92 -1.19 -6.37 7.80
CA TYR A 92 -0.31 -5.36 8.37
C TYR A 92 -0.29 -4.14 7.44
N VAL A 93 -0.44 -2.96 8.04
CA VAL A 93 -0.45 -1.69 7.30
C VAL A 93 0.88 -0.97 7.54
N VAL A 94 1.62 -0.72 6.47
CA VAL A 94 2.87 0.05 6.52
C VAL A 94 2.61 1.41 5.90
N LYS A 95 2.54 2.44 6.74
CA LYS A 95 2.31 3.81 6.30
C LYS A 95 3.55 4.37 5.60
N ALA A 96 3.37 4.86 4.38
CA ALA A 96 4.40 5.50 3.57
C ALA A 96 4.39 7.02 3.79
N ASP A 97 4.56 7.45 5.04
CA ASP A 97 4.75 8.87 5.34
C ASP A 97 6.16 9.29 4.89
N GLY A 98 6.24 10.00 3.77
CA GLY A 98 7.49 10.59 3.30
C GLY A 98 8.10 11.50 4.37
N ARG A 99 9.43 11.50 4.50
CA ARG A 99 10.12 12.43 5.39
C ARG A 99 10.01 13.84 4.79
N LYS A 100 9.15 14.69 5.34
CA LYS A 100 9.10 16.12 4.98
C LYS A 100 10.42 16.79 5.39
N THR A 101 11.38 16.87 4.49
CA THR A 101 12.51 17.79 4.65
C THR A 101 11.93 19.20 4.53
N LYS A 102 11.84 19.92 5.65
CA LYS A 102 11.56 21.36 5.63
C LYS A 102 12.69 22.04 4.85
N GLY A 103 12.36 22.58 3.68
CA GLY A 103 13.18 23.58 3.00
C GLY A 103 12.94 24.96 3.59
#